data_AF-A0A7C3A5N5-F1
#
_entry.id   AF-A0A7C3A5N5-F1
#
_cell.length_a   1.000
_cell.length_b   1.000
_cell.length_c   1.000
_cell.angle_alpha   90.00
_cell.angle_beta   90.00
_cell.angle_gamma   90.00
#
_symmetry.space_group_name_H-M   'P 1'
#
loop_
_entity.id
_entity.type
_entity.pdbx_description
1 polymer ?
#
loop_
_entity_poly.entity_id
_entity_poly.type
_entity_poly.pdbx_seq_one_letter_code
_entity_poly.pdbx_strand_id
1 'polypeptide(L)'
;KSSLLNVVQPGLSLKIREVNPKTGRGRHTTSSVQMVELHFGGYVADTPGVREVKLWGVDRDNLDLYFPEMRRFIGGCRYKDCTHIHEPKCAVKEAVMRGEISPKRYESYLRLKGYYEKGAIPPDRPS
;
A
#
# COMPACT_ATOMS: atom_id res chain seq x y z
N LYS A 1 11.96 -0.56 -11.36
CA LYS A 1 12.95 -1.30 -10.53
C LYS A 1 14.26 -1.45 -11.29
N SER A 2 14.38 -2.31 -12.30
CA SER A 2 15.63 -2.55 -13.05
C SER A 2 16.23 -1.30 -13.73
N SER A 3 15.40 -0.39 -14.27
CA SER A 3 15.90 0.90 -14.80
C SER A 3 16.50 1.81 -13.72
N LEU A 4 15.93 1.83 -12.50
CA LEU A 4 16.49 2.59 -11.38
C LEU A 4 17.82 1.99 -10.93
N LEU A 5 17.96 0.65 -10.95
CA LEU A 5 19.20 -0.02 -10.59
C LEU A 5 20.36 0.31 -11.55
N ASN A 6 20.08 0.41 -12.85
CA ASN A 6 21.09 0.83 -13.83
C ASN A 6 21.57 2.28 -13.60
N VAL A 7 20.77 3.14 -12.96
CA VAL A 7 21.20 4.50 -12.56
C VAL A 7 22.04 4.45 -11.29
N VAL A 8 21.65 3.64 -10.30
CA VAL A 8 22.35 3.50 -9.01
C VAL A 8 23.75 2.90 -9.19
N GLN A 9 23.91 1.95 -10.10
CA GLN A 9 25.20 1.36 -10.44
C GLN A 9 25.31 1.21 -11.96
N PRO A 10 25.89 2.21 -12.64
CA PRO A 10 26.19 2.14 -14.06
C PRO A 10 27.01 0.88 -14.38
N GLY A 11 26.69 0.21 -15.48
CA GLY A 11 27.38 -1.02 -15.92
C GLY A 11 26.69 -2.33 -15.53
N LEU A 12 25.68 -2.31 -14.65
CA LEU A 12 24.87 -3.50 -14.33
C LEU A 12 24.16 -4.12 -15.56
N SER A 13 23.94 -3.32 -16.61
CA SER A 13 23.38 -3.76 -17.91
C SER A 13 22.12 -4.64 -17.77
N LEU A 14 21.31 -4.40 -16.74
CA LEU A 14 20.08 -5.16 -16.51
C LEU A 14 19.14 -4.96 -17.69
N LYS A 15 18.54 -6.05 -18.20
CA LYS A 15 17.61 -6.00 -19.33
C LYS A 15 16.42 -5.10 -19.02
N ILE A 16 16.33 -3.97 -19.71
CA ILE A 16 15.15 -3.09 -19.72
C ILE A 16 14.38 -3.41 -21.01
N ARG A 17 13.08 -3.72 -20.92
CA ARG A 17 12.18 -3.75 -22.09
C ARG A 17 11.32 -2.50 -22.10
N GLU A 18 11.07 -1.96 -23.29
CA GLU A 18 10.28 -0.74 -23.50
C GLU A 18 8.84 -0.87 -22.94
N VAL A 19 8.32 0.26 -22.47
CA VAL A 19 6.94 0.41 -22.00
C VAL A 19 6.02 0.36 -23.22
N ASN A 20 4.95 -0.44 -23.18
CA ASN A 20 4.03 -0.54 -24.33
C ASN A 20 3.33 0.82 -24.58
N PRO A 21 3.55 1.46 -25.75
CA PRO A 21 3.06 2.81 -26.01
C PRO A 21 1.53 2.92 -26.09
N LYS A 22 0.80 1.81 -26.30
CA LYS A 22 -0.67 1.82 -26.38
C LYS A 22 -1.38 1.74 -25.02
N THR A 23 -0.69 1.35 -23.95
CA THR A 23 -1.34 1.09 -22.64
C THR A 23 -0.72 1.83 -21.47
N GLY A 24 0.44 2.49 -21.65
CA GLY A 24 1.17 3.17 -20.58
C GLY A 24 1.65 2.25 -19.45
N ARG A 25 1.43 0.93 -19.58
CA ARG A 25 1.79 -0.07 -18.57
C ARG A 25 3.14 -0.68 -18.92
N GLY A 26 4.12 -0.49 -18.04
CA GLY A 26 5.39 -1.19 -18.10
C GLY A 26 5.13 -2.69 -17.95
N ARG A 27 5.48 -3.49 -18.97
CA ARG A 27 5.45 -4.95 -18.88
C ARG A 27 6.68 -5.39 -18.07
N HIS A 28 6.64 -5.14 -16.77
CA HIS A 28 7.65 -5.64 -15.84
C HIS A 28 7.58 -7.17 -15.83
N THR A 29 8.59 -7.80 -16.42
CA THR A 29 8.71 -9.25 -16.51
C THR A 29 10.14 -9.68 -16.22
N THR A 30 10.70 -9.24 -15.10
CA THR A 30 11.66 -10.08 -14.39
C THR A 30 10.84 -11.27 -13.91
N SER A 31 11.02 -12.45 -14.50
CA SER A 31 10.27 -13.68 -14.16
C SER A 31 10.93 -14.46 -13.01
N SER A 32 12.13 -14.06 -12.61
CA SER A 32 12.88 -14.58 -11.47
C SER A 32 13.37 -13.43 -10.59
N VAL A 33 13.53 -13.70 -9.30
CA VAL A 33 14.23 -12.81 -8.38
C VAL A 33 15.71 -12.83 -8.75
N GLN A 34 16.31 -11.65 -8.95
CA GLN A 34 17.75 -11.52 -9.16
C GLN A 34 18.37 -10.82 -7.98
N MET A 35 19.47 -11.37 -7.45
CA MET A 35 20.28 -10.73 -6.41
C MET A 35 21.46 -10.03 -7.08
N VAL A 36 21.56 -8.73 -6.90
CA VAL A 36 22.58 -7.87 -7.51
C VAL A 36 23.51 -7.40 -6.41
N GLU A 37 24.80 -7.72 -6.53
CA GLU A 37 25.83 -7.18 -5.65
C GLU A 37 26.15 -5.74 -6.01
N LEU A 38 26.28 -4.91 -4.99
CA LEU A 38 26.60 -3.49 -5.15
C LEU A 38 28.08 -3.26 -4.93
N HIS A 39 28.70 -2.47 -5.81
CA HIS A 39 30.11 -2.10 -5.75
C HIS A 39 30.51 -1.38 -4.44
N PHE A 40 29.58 -0.72 -3.77
CA PHE A 40 29.79 -0.09 -2.46
C PHE A 40 29.44 -1.01 -1.28
N GLY A 41 29.21 -2.29 -1.55
CA GLY A 41 28.84 -3.31 -0.55
C GLY A 41 27.33 -3.52 -0.43
N GLY A 42 26.94 -4.76 -0.12
CA GLY A 42 25.55 -5.18 0.05
C GLY A 42 24.91 -5.71 -1.24
N TYR A 43 23.63 -6.09 -1.14
CA TYR A 43 22.87 -6.72 -2.23
C TYR A 43 21.48 -6.10 -2.42
N VAL A 44 21.00 -6.08 -3.66
CA VAL A 44 19.62 -5.73 -4.00
C VAL A 44 18.93 -6.91 -4.65
N ALA A 45 17.77 -7.28 -4.11
CA ALA A 45 16.87 -8.23 -4.76
C ALA A 45 15.92 -7.50 -5.74
N ASP A 46 16.17 -7.60 -7.04
CA ASP A 46 15.19 -7.18 -8.06
C ASP A 46 14.12 -8.25 -8.21
N THR A 47 12.95 -7.98 -7.65
CA THR A 47 11.80 -8.88 -7.67
C THR A 47 10.84 -8.54 -8.81
N PRO A 48 10.14 -9.55 -9.38
CA PRO A 48 9.03 -9.33 -10.29
C PRO A 48 8.06 -8.26 -9.75
N GLY A 49 7.39 -7.53 -10.63
CA GLY A 49 6.28 -6.66 -10.21
C GLY A 49 5.18 -7.52 -9.56
N VAL A 50 4.79 -7.19 -8.34
CA VAL A 50 3.65 -7.86 -7.70
C VAL A 50 2.38 -7.43 -8.42
N ARG A 51 1.70 -8.36 -9.09
CA ARG A 51 0.45 -8.07 -9.84
C ARG A 51 -0.79 -8.12 -8.95
N GLU A 52 -0.73 -8.93 -7.91
CA GLU A 52 -1.79 -9.09 -6.92
C GLU A 52 -1.12 -9.32 -5.56
N VAL A 53 -1.32 -8.41 -4.62
CA VAL A 53 -0.88 -8.61 -3.23
C VAL A 53 -2.02 -9.31 -2.52
N LYS A 54 -1.92 -10.64 -2.38
CA LYS A 54 -2.81 -11.36 -1.48
C LYS A 54 -2.26 -11.19 -0.06
N LEU A 55 -3.11 -10.72 0.85
CA LEU A 55 -2.78 -10.51 2.27
C LEU A 55 -2.69 -11.83 3.06
N TRP A 56 -1.94 -12.80 2.54
CA TRP A 56 -1.72 -14.07 3.25
C TRP A 56 -0.97 -13.79 4.55
N GLY A 57 -1.55 -14.21 5.68
CA GLY A 57 -0.95 -14.02 7.01
C GLY A 57 -1.12 -12.61 7.61
N VAL A 58 -1.88 -11.72 6.96
CA VAL A 58 -2.27 -10.46 7.61
C VAL A 58 -3.51 -10.73 8.46
N ASP A 59 -3.32 -10.60 9.77
CA ASP A 59 -4.44 -10.57 10.70
C ASP A 59 -5.32 -9.35 10.38
N ARG A 60 -6.53 -9.64 9.90
CA ARG A 60 -7.49 -8.59 9.54
C ARG A 60 -7.94 -7.84 10.77
N ASP A 61 -8.00 -8.45 11.94
CA ASP A 61 -8.51 -7.81 13.15
C ASP A 61 -7.57 -6.69 13.60
N ASN A 62 -6.26 -6.88 13.39
CA ASN A 62 -5.20 -5.92 13.68
C ASN A 62 -4.74 -5.12 12.43
N LEU A 63 -5.57 -5.05 11.38
CA LEU A 63 -5.17 -4.43 10.11
C LEU A 63 -4.83 -2.94 10.24
N ASP A 64 -5.52 -2.24 11.15
CA ASP A 64 -5.32 -0.84 11.52
C ASP A 64 -3.90 -0.55 12.02
N LEU A 65 -3.24 -1.50 12.70
CA LEU A 65 -1.85 -1.38 13.16
C LEU A 65 -0.84 -1.29 12.00
N TYR A 66 -1.21 -1.75 10.79
CA TYR A 66 -0.38 -1.64 9.59
C TYR A 66 -0.55 -0.31 8.84
N PHE A 67 -1.38 0.61 9.35
CA PHE A 67 -1.54 1.97 8.83
C PHE A 67 -0.93 2.97 9.84
N PRO A 68 0.34 3.39 9.67
CA PRO A 68 1.05 4.25 10.63
C PRO A 68 0.29 5.52 11.02
N GLU A 69 -0.42 6.12 10.08
CA GLU A 69 -1.22 7.32 10.26
C GLU A 69 -2.43 7.13 11.18
N MET A 70 -2.95 5.89 11.27
CA MET A 70 -4.07 5.52 12.16
C MET A 70 -3.60 5.27 13.59
N ARG A 71 -2.35 4.80 13.79
CA ARG A 71 -1.83 4.36 15.10
C ARG A 71 -2.04 5.34 16.23
N ARG A 72 -1.86 6.64 15.97
CA ARG A 72 -2.03 7.70 16.98
C ARG A 72 -3.47 7.90 17.47
N PHE A 73 -4.46 7.36 16.76
CA PHE A 73 -5.88 7.45 17.09
C PHE A 73 -6.48 6.13 17.58
N ILE A 74 -5.73 5.03 17.47
CA ILE A 74 -6.11 3.73 18.01
C ILE A 74 -6.22 3.85 19.54
N GLY A 75 -7.29 3.28 20.11
CA GLY A 75 -7.63 3.42 21.53
C GLY A 75 -8.32 4.74 21.90
N GLY A 76 -8.38 5.72 21.00
CA GLY A 76 -9.14 6.96 21.21
C GLY A 76 -10.63 6.85 20.89
N CYS A 77 -11.08 5.71 20.37
CA CYS A 77 -12.48 5.46 20.04
C CYS A 77 -13.34 5.29 21.29
N ARG A 78 -14.64 5.60 21.17
CA ARG A 78 -15.61 5.34 22.25
C ARG A 78 -15.69 3.86 22.64
N TYR A 79 -15.57 2.98 21.65
CA TYR A 79 -15.65 1.52 21.81
C TYR A 79 -14.25 0.91 21.73
N LYS A 80 -13.98 -0.07 22.61
CA LYS A 80 -12.65 -0.72 22.72
C LYS A 80 -12.36 -1.64 21.54
N ASP A 81 -13.40 -2.22 20.95
CA ASP A 81 -13.41 -3.14 19.81
C ASP A 81 -13.79 -2.43 18.49
N CYS A 82 -13.57 -1.12 18.43
CA CYS A 82 -13.91 -0.32 17.26
C CYS A 82 -13.13 -0.79 16.02
N THR A 83 -13.87 -1.22 14.99
CA THR A 83 -13.31 -1.64 13.69
C THR A 83 -13.00 -0.45 12.76
N HIS A 84 -13.39 0.75 13.16
CA HIS A 84 -13.26 1.99 12.39
C HIS A 84 -14.06 1.97 11.08
N ILE A 85 -15.26 1.41 11.08
CA ILE A 85 -16.09 1.26 9.88
C ILE A 85 -17.44 1.93 10.10
N HIS A 86 -18.28 1.32 10.93
CA HIS A 86 -19.67 1.73 11.14
C HIS A 86 -19.87 2.40 12.51
N GLU A 87 -18.87 2.33 13.40
CA GLU A 87 -18.99 2.78 14.77
C GLU A 87 -19.17 4.31 14.85
N PRO A 88 -20.12 4.79 15.66
CA PRO A 88 -20.26 6.22 15.93
C PRO A 88 -19.16 6.69 16.87
N LYS A 89 -18.75 7.96 16.77
CA LYS A 89 -17.68 8.58 17.59
C LYS A 89 -16.36 7.78 17.53
N CYS A 90 -15.95 7.47 16.30
CA CYS A 90 -14.70 6.80 16.00
C CYS A 90 -13.59 7.84 15.80
N ALA A 91 -12.55 7.78 16.63
CA ALA A 91 -11.44 8.74 16.58
C ALA A 91 -10.70 8.71 15.23
N VAL A 92 -10.61 7.55 14.58
CA VAL A 92 -10.04 7.42 13.23
C VAL A 92 -10.90 8.15 12.19
N LYS A 93 -12.23 7.96 12.20
CA LYS A 93 -13.12 8.66 11.25
C LYS A 93 -13.10 10.17 11.47
N GLU A 94 -13.05 10.61 12.72
CA GLU A 94 -12.89 12.03 13.04
C GLU A 94 -11.55 12.60 12.56
N ALA A 95 -10.46 11.85 12.72
CA ALA A 95 -9.15 12.24 12.19
C ALA A 95 -9.13 12.33 10.67
N VAL A 96 -9.89 11.47 9.96
CA VAL A 96 -10.11 11.61 8.51
C VAL A 96 -10.87 12.89 8.20
N MET A 97 -11.93 13.21 8.96
CA MET A 97 -12.70 14.44 8.79
C MET A 97 -11.89 15.71 9.03
N ARG A 98 -10.94 15.68 9.96
CA ARG A 98 -10.03 16.79 10.26
C ARG A 98 -8.82 16.86 9.32
N GLY A 99 -8.71 15.94 8.35
CA GLY A 99 -7.59 15.89 7.40
C GLY A 99 -6.27 15.36 7.98
N GLU A 100 -6.29 14.82 9.20
CA GLU A 100 -5.11 14.24 9.85
C GLU A 100 -4.76 12.85 9.32
N ILE A 101 -5.77 12.14 8.79
CA ILE A 101 -5.63 10.91 8.01
C ILE A 101 -6.13 11.17 6.59
N SER A 102 -5.33 10.82 5.59
CA SER A 102 -5.75 10.95 4.19
C SER A 102 -6.99 10.07 3.91
N PRO A 103 -8.06 10.63 3.29
CA PRO A 103 -9.23 9.83 2.89
C PRO A 103 -8.89 8.64 2.01
N LYS A 104 -7.89 8.77 1.10
CA LYS A 104 -7.42 7.68 0.23
C LYS A 104 -6.80 6.52 1.02
N ARG A 105 -6.17 6.83 2.15
CA ARG A 105 -5.56 5.82 3.03
C ARG A 105 -6.62 5.08 3.84
N TYR A 106 -7.59 5.80 4.37
CA TYR A 106 -8.76 5.20 5.01
C TYR A 106 -9.57 4.32 4.04
N GLU A 107 -9.77 4.76 2.79
CA GLU A 107 -10.38 3.93 1.73
C GLU A 107 -9.58 2.65 1.46
N SER A 108 -8.24 2.76 1.43
CA SER A 108 -7.37 1.59 1.29
C SER A 108 -7.54 0.61 2.46
N TYR A 109 -7.65 1.10 3.69
CA TYR A 109 -7.93 0.30 4.88
C TYR A 109 -9.24 -0.47 4.75
N LEU A 110 -10.34 0.23 4.44
CA LEU A 110 -11.66 -0.37 4.25
C LEU A 110 -11.66 -1.44 3.13
N ARG A 111 -10.95 -1.19 2.02
CA ARG A 111 -10.83 -2.15 0.92
C ARG A 111 -10.11 -3.42 1.36
N LEU A 112 -9.05 -3.29 2.16
CA LEU A 112 -8.30 -4.44 2.68
C LEU A 112 -9.08 -5.18 3.78
N LYS A 113 -9.93 -4.50 4.57
CA LYS A 113 -10.90 -5.14 5.48
C LYS A 113 -12.01 -5.90 4.73
N GLY A 114 -12.25 -5.58 3.45
CA GLY A 114 -13.27 -6.22 2.61
C GLY A 114 -14.60 -5.47 2.55
N TYR A 115 -14.64 -4.19 2.93
CA TYR A 115 -15.87 -3.37 2.97
C TYR A 115 -16.09 -2.53 1.71
N TYR A 116 -15.33 -2.79 0.65
CA TYR A 116 -15.53 -2.17 -0.67
C TYR A 116 -15.83 -3.23 -1.73
N GLU A 117 -17.11 -3.42 -2.02
CA GLU A 117 -17.57 -3.84 -3.35
C GLU A 117 -18.22 -2.62 -4.02
N LYS A 118 -17.62 -2.17 -5.13
CA LYS A 118 -18.10 -1.13 -6.07
C LYS A 118 -19.10 -0.10 -5.50
N GLY A 119 -18.59 1.02 -4.97
CA GLY A 119 -19.32 2.30 -4.96
C GLY A 119 -20.04 2.71 -3.67
N ALA A 120 -19.97 1.94 -2.59
CA ALA A 120 -20.47 2.40 -1.29
C ALA A 120 -19.50 3.41 -0.65
N ILE A 121 -19.79 4.70 -0.84
CA ILE A 121 -19.16 5.79 -0.07
C ILE A 121 -19.83 5.79 1.31
N PRO A 122 -19.09 5.72 2.44
CA PRO A 122 -19.68 5.93 3.75
C PRO A 122 -20.39 7.30 3.79
N PRO A 123 -21.62 7.38 4.34
CA PRO A 123 -22.45 8.60 4.28
C PRO A 123 -21.80 9.83 4.92
N ASP A 124 -20.73 9.62 5.68
CA ASP A 124 -19.94 10.60 6.43
C ASP A 124 -18.68 11.11 5.68
N ARG A 125 -18.60 11.00 4.34
CA ARG A 125 -17.50 11.63 3.57
C ARG A 125 -17.57 13.16 3.71
N PRO A 126 -16.53 13.83 4.25
CA PRO A 126 -16.44 15.30 4.21
C PRO A 126 -16.11 15.74 2.77
N SER A 127 -16.77 16.83 2.35
CA SER A 127 -16.65 17.49 1.04
C SER A 127 -15.21 17.82 0.65
#